data_AF-A0A933MPW8-F1
#
_entry.id   AF-A0A933MPW8-F1
#
_cell.length_a   1.000
_cell.length_b   1.000
_cell.length_c   1.000
_cell.angle_alpha   90.00
_cell.angle_beta   90.00
_cell.angle_gamma   90.00
#
_symmetry.space_group_name_H-M   'P 1'
#
loop_
_entity.id
_entity.type
_entity.pdbx_description
1 polymer ?
#
loop_
_entity_poly.entity_id
_entity_poly.type
_entity_poly.pdbx_seq_one_letter_code
_entity_poly.pdbx_strand_id
1 'polypeptide(L)'
;MMRLILILALVASACAWPLSQDGPAPPASARAAVQVGTSASDLLEIVKTLAAPEMAGRATGSPGMERAARYIAGEFERAGLTPGGEGGSYFQGFDVVAGLRLGEGNHLTLQGGNSRRDYRVGQEFTPFSFSDSGQVQGEVVFAGYGITAPELAYDDYAGVDAAGKIALVLTGEPRERDPDSPFRRPEAYRYTDVRYKVLNAREHGARGVIVVANPLAHGEEPERLFAIRGITSISQSGILAVNALRRVAEDILAGAGRSLRDLQQAIDRDLHPQSFSVPGRTVEVEVRLIHEHGRGWNVIGLLPGTDPTLRGQAVVVGAHYDHLGLGGETSLAPSRYGEVHPGADDNASGVAGVLGLARVFAGGGGARRTLVFVAFAGEEMGLLGSAQYARAPAFPLERTVAMLNMDMIGRLRGETLYVFGMETGKEFREILEAANREVGLQVRFSGDGYGPSDHTPFSAKDRPVLFFFTGPHEDYHRPSDTPEKINAPGLARVVRLVDGVLRRLADGDGQVTFVRAGPSSPSRTRGSGAGYGPYFGMIPEFGGSDEGVRLGGVRTGSPAEKAGLQSGDLILRFDGKAVKNLEDFVFVLRGKRAGDRVEVIYRRGTEVRMTSAVLEPRQ
;
A
#
# COMPACT_ATOMS: atom_id res chain seq x y z
N MET A 1 40.26 53.48 -37.89
CA MET A 1 40.08 54.46 -36.79
C MET A 1 40.32 53.70 -35.47
N MET A 2 41.53 53.62 -34.89
CA MET A 2 42.27 54.66 -34.13
C MET A 2 41.34 55.36 -33.12
N ARG A 3 41.55 55.43 -31.80
CA ARG A 3 42.68 55.30 -30.84
C ARG A 3 42.04 55.01 -29.45
N LEU A 4 42.60 54.21 -28.53
CA LEU A 4 43.79 54.40 -27.65
C LEU A 4 43.56 55.39 -26.46
N ILE A 5 44.02 54.98 -25.26
CA ILE A 5 44.51 55.78 -24.09
C ILE A 5 43.43 56.31 -23.10
N LEU A 6 43.57 56.37 -21.76
CA LEU A 6 44.52 55.90 -20.72
C LEU A 6 44.10 56.61 -19.38
N ILE A 7 44.27 55.93 -18.23
CA ILE A 7 44.77 56.44 -16.92
C ILE A 7 44.02 57.56 -16.14
N LEU A 8 43.49 57.13 -14.97
CA LEU A 8 43.91 57.45 -13.58
C LEU A 8 43.61 58.82 -12.93
N ALA A 9 43.20 58.72 -11.66
CA ALA A 9 43.56 59.53 -10.48
C ALA A 9 42.41 60.26 -9.73
N LEU A 10 42.33 59.89 -8.44
CA LEU A 10 41.62 60.49 -7.30
C LEU A 10 41.68 62.02 -7.22
N VAL A 11 40.63 62.63 -6.63
CA VAL A 11 40.73 63.49 -5.42
C VAL A 11 39.41 63.47 -4.64
N ALA A 12 39.51 63.27 -3.32
CA ALA A 12 38.43 63.36 -2.35
C ALA A 12 38.05 64.81 -2.01
N SER A 13 36.77 65.07 -1.72
CA SER A 13 36.38 66.14 -0.80
C SER A 13 35.04 65.80 -0.15
N ALA A 14 35.09 65.63 1.17
CA ALA A 14 33.95 65.49 2.04
C ALA A 14 33.27 66.85 2.26
N CYS A 15 31.95 66.89 2.18
CA CYS A 15 31.11 67.86 2.86
C CYS A 15 29.82 67.14 3.25
N ALA A 16 29.63 66.97 4.56
CA ALA A 16 28.45 66.37 5.16
C ALA A 16 27.32 67.40 5.26
N TRP A 17 26.09 66.97 4.95
CA TRP A 17 24.85 67.62 5.40
C TRP A 17 24.07 66.57 6.21
N PRO A 18 23.42 66.93 7.34
CA PRO A 18 22.66 65.99 8.15
C PRO A 18 21.26 65.82 7.56
N LEU A 19 20.83 64.58 7.36
CA LEU A 19 19.42 64.26 7.12
C LEU A 19 18.79 63.81 8.43
N SER A 20 17.90 64.65 8.93
CA SER A 20 16.97 64.36 10.01
C SER A 20 16.09 63.16 9.66
N GLN A 21 16.13 62.16 10.53
CA GLN A 21 15.13 61.11 10.64
C GLN A 21 13.88 61.71 11.28
N ASP A 22 12.71 61.49 10.69
CA ASP A 22 11.43 61.28 11.39
C ASP A 22 10.30 61.12 10.36
N GLY A 23 10.15 59.89 9.86
CA GLY A 23 8.90 59.39 9.30
C GLY A 23 8.46 58.22 10.18
N PRO A 24 7.16 58.05 10.49
CA PRO A 24 6.71 57.04 11.44
C PRO A 24 7.08 55.65 10.92
N ALA A 25 7.83 54.92 11.75
CA ALA A 25 8.21 53.54 11.49
C ALA A 25 6.94 52.69 11.22
N PRO A 26 6.95 51.80 10.21
CA PRO A 26 5.91 50.78 10.11
C PRO A 26 5.87 49.99 11.42
N PRO A 27 4.69 49.60 11.94
CA PRO A 27 4.61 48.91 13.21
C PRO A 27 5.48 47.67 13.17
N ALA A 28 6.46 47.64 14.06
CA ALA A 28 7.33 46.51 14.30
C ALA A 28 6.49 45.37 14.90
N SER A 29 5.90 44.56 14.02
CA SER A 29 5.57 43.18 14.34
C SER A 29 6.08 42.26 13.24
N ALA A 30 7.36 42.43 12.89
CA ALA A 30 8.18 41.27 12.62
C ALA A 30 8.25 40.49 13.95
N ARG A 31 7.23 39.66 14.21
CA ARG A 31 7.40 38.53 15.13
C ARG A 31 8.65 37.84 14.64
N ALA A 32 9.73 37.93 15.42
CA ALA A 32 10.86 37.04 15.26
C ALA A 32 10.25 35.64 15.19
N ALA A 33 10.32 35.03 14.00
CA ALA A 33 9.84 33.68 13.79
C ALA A 33 10.67 32.81 14.73
N VAL A 34 10.07 32.46 15.85
CA VAL A 34 10.60 31.48 16.78
C VAL A 34 10.75 30.21 15.94
N GLN A 35 11.98 29.90 15.51
CA GLN A 35 12.36 28.68 14.80
C GLN A 35 12.30 27.47 15.76
N VAL A 36 11.23 27.31 16.51
CA VAL A 36 11.05 26.15 17.38
C VAL A 36 10.32 25.11 16.55
N GLY A 37 11.06 24.07 16.11
CA GLY A 37 10.46 22.79 15.70
C GLY A 37 10.58 22.36 14.24
N THR A 38 11.23 23.12 13.35
CA THR A 38 11.39 22.75 11.92
C THR A 38 12.81 22.87 11.37
N SER A 39 13.84 22.92 12.23
CA SER A 39 15.21 22.85 11.72
C SER A 39 15.46 21.47 11.09
N ALA A 40 16.37 21.39 10.11
CA ALA A 40 16.74 20.12 9.50
C ALA A 40 17.23 19.09 10.55
N SER A 41 17.93 19.55 11.58
CA SER A 41 18.36 18.70 12.69
C SER A 41 17.18 18.18 13.51
N ASP A 42 16.22 19.03 13.89
CA ASP A 42 15.08 18.61 14.72
C ASP A 42 14.23 17.55 14.01
N LEU A 43 13.98 17.75 12.71
CA LEU A 43 13.23 16.81 11.89
C LEU A 43 13.98 15.48 11.75
N LEU A 44 15.31 15.52 11.56
CA LEU A 44 16.14 14.32 11.48
C LEU A 44 16.17 13.55 12.81
N GLU A 45 16.18 14.22 13.96
CA GLU A 45 16.14 13.55 15.26
C GLU A 45 14.79 12.83 15.51
N ILE A 46 13.68 13.38 15.02
CA ILE A 46 12.39 12.66 15.02
C ILE A 46 12.50 11.40 14.17
N VAL A 47 13.06 11.50 12.95
CA VAL A 47 13.24 10.33 12.08
C VAL A 47 14.09 9.27 12.76
N LYS A 48 15.25 9.66 13.33
CA LYS A 48 16.13 8.73 14.05
C LYS A 48 15.41 8.04 15.20
N THR A 49 14.59 8.77 15.96
CA THR A 49 13.84 8.21 17.09
C THR A 49 12.82 7.18 16.62
N LEU A 50 12.05 7.50 15.58
CA LEU A 50 11.03 6.59 15.06
C LEU A 50 11.63 5.37 14.37
N ALA A 51 12.74 5.54 13.65
CA ALA A 51 13.47 4.46 12.97
C ALA A 51 14.51 3.76 13.87
N ALA A 52 14.53 4.06 15.16
CA ALA A 52 15.48 3.46 16.09
C ALA A 52 15.23 1.94 16.23
N PRO A 53 16.26 1.12 16.50
CA PRO A 53 16.10 -0.32 16.75
C PRO A 53 15.06 -0.62 17.83
N GLU A 54 14.95 0.25 18.84
CA GLU A 54 13.97 0.18 19.91
C GLU A 54 12.54 0.23 19.39
N MET A 55 12.27 0.80 18.21
CA MET A 55 10.93 0.81 17.61
C MET A 55 10.63 -0.49 16.82
N ALA A 56 11.61 -1.37 16.65
CA ALA A 56 11.48 -2.69 16.03
C ALA A 56 10.69 -2.69 14.70
N GLY A 57 10.87 -1.63 13.89
CA GLY A 57 10.22 -1.45 12.60
C GLY A 57 8.72 -1.19 12.62
N ARG A 58 8.12 -0.95 13.79
CA ARG A 58 6.76 -0.40 13.96
C ARG A 58 5.65 -1.14 13.20
N ALA A 59 5.71 -2.47 13.09
CA ALA A 59 4.63 -3.26 12.50
C ALA A 59 3.28 -2.98 13.16
N THR A 60 2.22 -2.86 12.35
CA THR A 60 0.88 -2.59 12.87
C THR A 60 0.44 -3.66 13.87
N GLY A 61 -0.07 -3.21 15.02
CA GLY A 61 -0.42 -4.07 16.15
C GLY A 61 0.76 -4.59 16.98
N SER A 62 2.00 -4.22 16.66
CA SER A 62 3.19 -4.65 17.40
C SER A 62 3.51 -3.75 18.60
N PRO A 63 4.30 -4.25 19.58
CA PRO A 63 4.84 -3.41 20.66
C PRO A 63 5.70 -2.23 20.16
N GLY A 64 6.34 -2.38 18.99
CA GLY A 64 7.13 -1.31 18.36
C GLY A 64 6.25 -0.13 17.92
N MET A 65 5.11 -0.44 17.32
CA MET A 65 4.11 0.56 16.96
C MET A 65 3.53 1.24 18.21
N GLU A 66 3.26 0.51 19.29
CA GLU A 66 2.78 1.14 20.54
C GLU A 66 3.79 2.14 21.12
N ARG A 67 5.08 1.84 21.08
CA ARG A 67 6.14 2.77 21.52
C ARG A 67 6.17 4.02 20.66
N ALA A 68 6.10 3.85 19.33
CA ALA A 68 6.02 4.99 18.40
C ALA A 68 4.77 5.84 18.64
N ALA A 69 3.61 5.21 18.85
CA ALA A 69 2.35 5.91 19.11
C ALA A 69 2.42 6.76 20.39
N ARG A 70 3.01 6.22 21.47
CA ARG A 70 3.22 6.96 22.73
C ARG A 70 4.21 8.10 22.57
N TYR A 71 5.29 7.90 21.80
CA TYR A 71 6.23 8.97 21.47
C TYR A 71 5.54 10.12 20.73
N ILE A 72 4.77 9.82 19.69
CA ILE A 72 4.01 10.81 18.90
C ILE A 72 2.99 11.55 19.76
N ALA A 73 2.23 10.83 20.59
CA ALA A 73 1.27 11.44 21.52
C ALA A 73 1.96 12.41 22.50
N GLY A 74 3.12 12.02 23.03
CA GLY A 74 3.93 12.89 23.90
C GLY A 74 4.49 14.12 23.17
N GLU A 75 4.77 14.02 21.87
CA GLU A 75 5.16 15.18 21.05
C GLU A 75 3.99 16.14 20.80
N PHE A 76 2.78 15.62 20.55
CA PHE A 76 1.57 16.44 20.47
C PHE A 76 1.26 17.13 21.80
N GLU A 77 1.37 16.42 22.92
CA GLU A 77 1.19 17.00 24.26
C GLU A 77 2.23 18.09 24.55
N ARG A 78 3.51 17.85 24.25
CA ARG A 78 4.58 18.85 24.39
C ARG A 78 4.35 20.09 23.54
N ALA A 79 3.76 19.93 22.35
CA ALA A 79 3.38 21.03 21.49
C ALA A 79 2.11 21.76 21.98
N GLY A 80 1.40 21.24 22.99
CA GLY A 80 0.20 21.86 23.55
C GLY A 80 -1.08 21.58 22.77
N LEU A 81 -1.11 20.52 21.96
CA LEU A 81 -2.34 20.08 21.30
C LEU A 81 -3.31 19.50 22.32
N THR A 82 -4.59 19.51 21.98
CA THR A 82 -5.63 18.81 22.73
C THR A 82 -5.81 17.40 22.17
N PRO A 83 -6.08 16.39 23.01
CA PRO A 83 -6.27 15.02 22.51
C PRO A 83 -7.55 14.90 21.65
N GLY A 84 -7.43 14.29 20.47
CA GLY A 84 -8.53 14.09 19.51
C GLY A 84 -9.00 12.64 19.37
N GLY A 85 -8.47 11.72 20.17
CA GLY A 85 -8.86 10.32 20.19
C GLY A 85 -10.01 10.03 21.16
N GLU A 86 -10.16 8.74 21.49
CA GLU A 86 -11.24 8.24 22.34
C GLU A 86 -10.99 8.58 23.82
N GLY A 87 -12.08 8.83 24.56
CA GLY A 87 -12.02 8.98 26.02
C GLY A 87 -11.16 10.14 26.53
N GLY A 88 -10.92 11.17 25.70
CA GLY A 88 -10.01 12.28 26.03
C GLY A 88 -8.52 11.92 25.90
N SER A 89 -8.19 10.83 25.20
CA SER A 89 -6.82 10.44 24.86
C SER A 89 -6.44 10.89 23.45
N TYR A 90 -5.16 10.73 23.08
CA TYR A 90 -4.70 10.94 21.69
C TYR A 90 -5.00 9.75 20.78
N PHE A 91 -5.51 8.63 21.32
CA PHE A 91 -5.55 7.36 20.61
C PHE A 91 -6.96 7.05 20.10
N GLN A 92 -7.07 6.75 18.81
CA GLN A 92 -8.25 6.13 18.21
C GLN A 92 -7.89 4.68 17.85
N GLY A 93 -8.58 3.74 18.49
CA GLY A 93 -8.27 2.32 18.39
C GLY A 93 -9.06 1.61 17.30
N PHE A 94 -8.46 0.59 16.70
CA PHE A 94 -9.17 -0.35 15.83
C PHE A 94 -8.50 -1.72 15.86
N ASP A 95 -9.29 -2.76 15.62
CA ASP A 95 -8.78 -4.13 15.61
C ASP A 95 -8.03 -4.40 14.31
N VAL A 96 -6.89 -5.07 14.44
CA VAL A 96 -6.07 -5.52 13.33
C VAL A 96 -5.72 -6.99 13.56
N VAL A 97 -5.54 -7.74 12.48
CA VAL A 97 -4.72 -8.95 12.57
C VAL A 97 -3.29 -8.43 12.77
N ALA A 98 -2.63 -8.80 13.87
CA ALA A 98 -1.27 -8.38 14.22
C ALA A 98 -0.22 -9.50 14.05
N GLY A 99 -0.68 -10.75 13.86
CA GLY A 99 0.18 -11.88 13.55
C GLY A 99 -0.57 -13.05 12.94
N LEU A 100 0.21 -14.00 12.43
CA LEU A 100 -0.28 -15.30 11.97
C LEU A 100 0.68 -16.38 12.44
N ARG A 101 0.15 -17.41 13.08
CA ARG A 101 0.95 -18.58 13.46
C ARG A 101 0.21 -19.88 13.17
N LEU A 102 0.99 -20.97 13.14
CA LEU A 102 0.44 -22.31 13.09
C LEU A 102 -0.23 -22.67 14.43
N GLY A 103 -1.44 -23.19 14.34
CA GLY A 103 -2.08 -23.91 15.44
C GLY A 103 -1.54 -25.34 15.57
N GLU A 104 -1.88 -26.00 16.66
CA GLU A 104 -1.58 -27.43 16.84
C GLU A 104 -2.50 -28.29 15.96
N GLY A 105 -1.96 -29.37 15.38
CA GLY A 105 -2.73 -30.33 14.58
C GLY A 105 -2.63 -30.17 13.06
N ASN A 106 -1.79 -29.24 12.57
CA ASN A 106 -1.46 -29.19 11.13
C ASN A 106 -0.82 -30.52 10.69
N HIS A 107 -1.46 -31.23 9.76
CA HIS A 107 -0.97 -32.52 9.27
C HIS A 107 -1.21 -32.69 7.76
N LEU A 108 -0.34 -33.48 7.14
CA LEU A 108 -0.44 -33.91 5.76
C LEU A 108 -0.16 -35.41 5.73
N THR A 109 -1.11 -36.19 5.22
CA THR A 109 -1.03 -37.65 5.19
C THR A 109 -1.31 -38.17 3.79
N LEU A 110 -0.46 -39.05 3.31
CA LEU A 110 -0.65 -39.80 2.06
C LEU A 110 -1.08 -41.23 2.39
N GLN A 111 -2.13 -41.68 1.72
CA GLN A 111 -2.67 -43.04 1.80
C GLN A 111 -2.63 -43.69 0.42
N GLY A 112 -2.17 -44.94 0.36
CA GLY A 112 -2.15 -45.73 -0.88
C GLY A 112 -2.06 -47.22 -0.61
N GLY A 113 -3.07 -47.98 -1.04
CA GLY A 113 -3.23 -49.39 -0.66
C GLY A 113 -3.29 -49.54 0.86
N ASN A 114 -2.41 -50.38 1.43
CA ASN A 114 -2.27 -50.56 2.89
C ASN A 114 -1.19 -49.65 3.51
N SER A 115 -0.59 -48.75 2.74
CA SER A 115 0.46 -47.86 3.25
C SER A 115 -0.10 -46.49 3.62
N ARG A 116 0.37 -45.97 4.75
CA ARG A 116 0.09 -44.62 5.24
C ARG A 116 1.44 -43.95 5.53
N ARG A 117 1.59 -42.72 5.09
CA ARG A 117 2.76 -41.88 5.39
C ARG A 117 2.30 -40.52 5.87
N ASP A 118 2.75 -40.13 7.05
CA ASP A 118 2.51 -38.81 7.62
C ASP A 118 3.74 -37.92 7.41
N TYR A 119 3.52 -36.67 7.04
CA TYR A 119 4.56 -35.67 6.82
C TYR A 119 4.61 -34.67 7.96
N ARG A 120 5.80 -34.13 8.24
CA ARG A 120 6.01 -33.18 9.34
C ARG A 120 5.89 -31.73 8.89
N VAL A 121 5.02 -30.97 9.55
CA VAL A 121 4.89 -29.53 9.34
C VAL A 121 6.21 -28.81 9.67
N GLY A 122 6.60 -27.83 8.85
CA GLY A 122 7.86 -27.08 8.97
C GLY A 122 9.11 -27.84 8.49
N GLN A 123 9.02 -29.14 8.18
CA GLN A 123 10.14 -29.96 7.68
C GLN A 123 9.87 -30.55 6.29
N GLU A 124 8.61 -30.89 6.01
CA GLU A 124 8.17 -31.55 4.77
C GLU A 124 7.08 -30.78 4.06
N PHE A 125 6.25 -30.07 4.80
CA PHE A 125 5.23 -29.18 4.27
C PHE A 125 4.96 -28.04 5.24
N THR A 126 4.30 -26.99 4.77
CA THR A 126 3.77 -25.91 5.60
C THR A 126 2.56 -25.30 4.90
N PRO A 127 1.48 -24.95 5.63
CA PRO A 127 0.41 -24.14 5.08
C PRO A 127 0.92 -22.82 4.51
N PHE A 128 0.27 -22.35 3.44
CA PHE A 128 0.38 -20.95 3.06
C PHE A 128 -0.33 -20.08 4.08
N SER A 129 0.19 -18.89 4.33
CA SER A 129 -0.39 -17.92 5.26
C SER A 129 -1.80 -17.48 4.88
N PHE A 130 -2.12 -17.49 3.58
CA PHE A 130 -3.44 -17.16 3.05
C PHE A 130 -4.35 -18.37 2.86
N SER A 131 -3.97 -19.55 3.34
CA SER A 131 -4.84 -20.74 3.30
C SER A 131 -6.08 -20.55 4.18
N ASP A 132 -7.17 -21.21 3.80
CA ASP A 132 -8.25 -21.48 4.75
C ASP A 132 -7.76 -22.45 5.84
N SER A 133 -8.39 -22.39 7.01
CA SER A 133 -8.26 -23.44 8.04
C SER A 133 -9.39 -24.46 7.91
N GLY A 134 -9.09 -25.72 8.16
CA GLY A 134 -10.03 -26.83 8.07
C GLY A 134 -9.34 -28.14 7.74
N GLN A 135 -10.10 -29.10 7.25
CA GLN A 135 -9.61 -30.42 6.85
C GLN A 135 -10.22 -30.81 5.51
N VAL A 136 -9.42 -31.43 4.65
CA VAL A 136 -9.85 -32.03 3.39
C VAL A 136 -9.17 -33.37 3.20
N GLN A 137 -9.92 -34.35 2.72
CA GLN A 137 -9.40 -35.62 2.24
C GLN A 137 -9.92 -35.86 0.83
N GLY A 138 -9.05 -36.30 -0.08
CA GLY A 138 -9.46 -36.58 -1.45
C GLY A 138 -8.38 -37.20 -2.31
N GLU A 139 -8.80 -37.67 -3.48
CA GLU A 139 -7.89 -38.09 -4.55
C GLU A 139 -7.03 -36.90 -5.00
N VAL A 140 -5.87 -37.22 -5.60
CA VAL A 140 -4.95 -36.19 -6.10
C VAL A 140 -5.06 -36.07 -7.62
N VAL A 141 -5.08 -34.84 -8.11
CA VAL A 141 -4.87 -34.50 -9.51
C VAL A 141 -3.54 -33.79 -9.68
N PHE A 142 -2.67 -34.29 -10.54
CA PHE A 142 -1.51 -33.52 -10.98
C PHE A 142 -1.96 -32.58 -12.10
N ALA A 143 -1.77 -31.28 -11.91
CA ALA A 143 -2.21 -30.24 -12.83
C ALA A 143 -1.03 -29.34 -13.22
N GLY A 144 0.11 -29.93 -13.61
CA GLY A 144 1.26 -29.21 -14.15
C GLY A 144 1.69 -28.01 -13.29
N TYR A 145 1.67 -26.82 -13.88
CA TYR A 145 1.96 -25.55 -13.19
C TYR A 145 0.71 -24.86 -12.62
N GLY A 146 -0.48 -25.46 -12.72
CA GLY A 146 -1.75 -24.91 -12.26
C GLY A 146 -2.23 -23.71 -13.10
N ILE A 147 -1.81 -23.60 -14.36
CA ILE A 147 -2.05 -22.45 -15.23
C ILE A 147 -3.22 -22.71 -16.17
N THR A 148 -4.14 -21.74 -16.26
CA THR A 148 -5.14 -21.63 -17.33
C THR A 148 -4.92 -20.30 -18.03
N ALA A 149 -4.38 -20.34 -19.25
CA ALA A 149 -3.99 -19.18 -20.07
C ALA A 149 -4.53 -19.35 -21.51
N PRO A 150 -5.83 -19.11 -21.75
CA PRO A 150 -6.45 -19.30 -23.07
C PRO A 150 -5.78 -18.47 -24.18
N GLU A 151 -5.27 -17.29 -23.84
CA GLU A 151 -4.54 -16.42 -24.76
C GLU A 151 -3.18 -16.99 -25.20
N LEU A 152 -2.65 -17.95 -24.45
CA LEU A 152 -1.44 -18.71 -24.79
C LEU A 152 -1.77 -20.12 -25.30
N ALA A 153 -3.05 -20.44 -25.46
CA ALA A 153 -3.54 -21.79 -25.78
C ALA A 153 -2.99 -22.87 -24.84
N TYR A 154 -2.83 -22.54 -23.55
CA TYR A 154 -2.28 -23.43 -22.53
C TYR A 154 -3.24 -23.55 -21.34
N ASP A 155 -3.57 -24.77 -20.94
CA ASP A 155 -4.44 -25.02 -19.78
C ASP A 155 -4.09 -26.34 -19.09
N ASP A 156 -3.46 -26.27 -17.93
CA ASP A 156 -3.10 -27.42 -17.11
C ASP A 156 -4.32 -28.20 -16.59
N TYR A 157 -5.51 -27.60 -16.55
CA TYR A 157 -6.73 -28.27 -16.13
C TYR A 157 -7.51 -28.87 -17.30
N ALA A 158 -7.09 -28.63 -18.54
CA ALA A 158 -7.74 -29.20 -19.71
C ALA A 158 -7.65 -30.74 -19.69
N GLY A 159 -8.81 -31.40 -19.78
CA GLY A 159 -8.89 -32.87 -19.83
C GLY A 159 -8.76 -33.57 -18.48
N VAL A 160 -8.73 -32.84 -17.36
CA VAL A 160 -8.70 -33.44 -16.02
C VAL A 160 -9.74 -32.83 -15.09
N ASP A 161 -10.35 -33.65 -14.25
CA ASP A 161 -11.35 -33.21 -13.27
C ASP A 161 -10.72 -33.01 -11.89
N ALA A 162 -10.69 -31.76 -11.43
CA ALA A 162 -10.21 -31.35 -10.11
C ALA A 162 -11.33 -31.18 -9.08
N ALA A 163 -12.60 -31.29 -9.48
CA ALA A 163 -13.74 -31.03 -8.60
C ALA A 163 -13.74 -31.98 -7.39
N GLY A 164 -13.75 -31.41 -6.18
CA GLY A 164 -13.74 -32.19 -4.93
C GLY A 164 -12.38 -32.82 -4.57
N LYS A 165 -11.35 -32.65 -5.40
CA LYS A 165 -10.04 -33.29 -5.24
C LYS A 165 -8.98 -32.34 -4.67
N ILE A 166 -7.79 -32.87 -4.45
CA ILE A 166 -6.60 -32.09 -4.08
C ILE A 166 -5.73 -31.91 -5.32
N ALA A 167 -5.47 -30.66 -5.71
CA ALA A 167 -4.59 -30.36 -6.84
C ALA A 167 -3.11 -30.35 -6.39
N LEU A 168 -2.26 -31.05 -7.13
CA LEU A 168 -0.80 -31.00 -7.00
C LEU A 168 -0.23 -30.18 -8.17
N VAL A 169 0.42 -29.07 -7.87
CA VAL A 169 0.92 -28.11 -8.86
C VAL A 169 2.37 -27.67 -8.61
N LEU A 170 3.06 -27.28 -9.67
CA LEU A 170 4.42 -26.76 -9.65
C LEU A 170 4.47 -25.23 -9.44
N THR A 171 5.51 -24.73 -8.77
CA THR A 171 5.88 -23.31 -8.79
C THR A 171 6.43 -22.89 -10.16
N GLY A 172 6.48 -21.58 -10.43
CA GLY A 172 7.06 -21.04 -11.66
C GLY A 172 6.17 -21.26 -12.88
N GLU A 173 6.79 -21.44 -14.05
CA GLU A 173 6.10 -21.51 -15.35
C GLU A 173 6.82 -22.45 -16.34
N PRO A 174 6.14 -22.91 -17.40
CA PRO A 174 6.77 -23.67 -18.47
C PRO A 174 7.91 -22.91 -19.15
N ARG A 175 8.99 -23.63 -19.44
CA ARG A 175 10.22 -23.11 -20.07
C ARG A 175 10.78 -21.87 -19.36
N GLU A 176 10.77 -21.86 -18.03
CA GLU A 176 11.19 -20.71 -17.23
C GLU A 176 12.58 -20.15 -17.62
N ARG A 177 13.52 -21.00 -18.09
CA ARG A 177 14.88 -20.58 -18.49
C ARG A 177 15.00 -20.11 -19.94
N ASP A 178 13.97 -20.30 -20.75
CA ASP A 178 13.93 -19.89 -22.14
C ASP A 178 13.53 -18.41 -22.22
N PRO A 179 14.42 -17.49 -22.69
CA PRO A 179 14.06 -16.09 -22.85
C PRO A 179 12.90 -15.86 -23.82
N ASP A 180 12.66 -16.80 -24.74
CA ASP A 180 11.59 -16.74 -25.75
C ASP A 180 10.31 -17.43 -25.29
N SER A 181 10.24 -17.88 -24.02
CA SER A 181 9.03 -18.49 -23.47
C SER A 181 7.83 -17.53 -23.58
N PRO A 182 6.64 -18.01 -24.02
CA PRO A 182 5.44 -17.18 -24.07
C PRO A 182 5.02 -16.65 -22.69
N PHE A 183 5.48 -17.29 -21.61
CA PHE A 183 5.21 -16.88 -20.24
C PHE A 183 6.09 -15.74 -19.74
N ARG A 184 7.18 -15.41 -20.46
CA ARG A 184 8.07 -14.30 -20.10
C ARG A 184 7.60 -12.91 -20.57
N ARG A 185 6.36 -12.81 -21.03
CA ARG A 185 5.72 -11.55 -21.42
C ARG A 185 5.08 -10.87 -20.20
N PRO A 186 5.07 -9.52 -20.11
CA PRO A 186 4.46 -8.81 -18.98
C PRO A 186 3.03 -9.25 -18.63
N GLU A 187 2.25 -9.61 -19.64
CA GLU A 187 0.90 -10.16 -19.55
C GLU A 187 0.81 -11.44 -18.72
N ALA A 188 1.84 -12.28 -18.84
CA ALA A 188 1.85 -13.66 -18.38
C ALA A 188 2.57 -13.85 -17.03
N TYR A 189 3.28 -12.83 -16.54
CA TYR A 189 3.97 -12.90 -15.23
C TYR A 189 3.06 -13.26 -14.06
N ARG A 190 1.75 -12.96 -14.17
CA ARG A 190 0.76 -13.40 -13.19
C ARG A 190 0.71 -14.91 -12.98
N TYR A 191 1.15 -15.71 -13.95
CA TYR A 191 1.09 -17.17 -13.91
C TYR A 191 2.21 -17.78 -13.07
N THR A 192 3.26 -17.00 -12.79
CA THR A 192 4.33 -17.39 -11.84
C THR A 192 3.87 -17.32 -10.38
N ASP A 193 2.87 -16.49 -10.11
CA ASP A 193 2.39 -16.20 -8.76
C ASP A 193 1.71 -17.43 -8.13
N VAL A 194 2.12 -17.77 -6.91
CA VAL A 194 1.60 -18.96 -6.20
C VAL A 194 0.13 -18.77 -5.80
N ARG A 195 -0.26 -17.56 -5.40
CA ARG A 195 -1.65 -17.25 -5.04
C ARG A 195 -2.56 -17.39 -6.25
N TYR A 196 -2.11 -17.00 -7.45
CA TYR A 196 -2.80 -17.29 -8.71
C TYR A 196 -3.09 -18.78 -8.86
N LYS A 197 -2.07 -19.64 -8.70
CA LYS A 197 -2.22 -21.09 -8.87
C LYS A 197 -3.22 -21.69 -7.88
N VAL A 198 -3.18 -21.24 -6.63
CA VAL A 198 -4.12 -21.65 -5.58
C VAL A 198 -5.55 -21.23 -5.90
N LEU A 199 -5.76 -19.97 -6.29
CA LEU A 199 -7.08 -19.48 -6.68
C LEU A 199 -7.58 -20.17 -7.96
N ASN A 200 -6.71 -20.43 -8.93
CA ASN A 200 -7.08 -21.13 -10.15
C ASN A 200 -7.53 -22.57 -9.87
N ALA A 201 -6.86 -23.30 -8.96
CA ALA A 201 -7.31 -24.62 -8.53
C ALA A 201 -8.71 -24.59 -7.90
N ARG A 202 -8.98 -23.58 -7.06
CA ARG A 202 -10.31 -23.36 -6.46
C ARG A 202 -11.37 -23.13 -7.54
N GLU A 203 -11.07 -22.33 -8.56
CA GLU A 203 -12.00 -22.10 -9.68
C GLU A 203 -12.30 -23.37 -10.48
N HIS A 204 -11.39 -24.34 -10.50
CA HIS A 204 -11.59 -25.67 -11.07
C HIS A 204 -12.22 -26.68 -10.09
N GLY A 205 -12.72 -26.20 -8.95
CA GLY A 205 -13.47 -27.00 -7.99
C GLY A 205 -12.63 -27.82 -7.01
N ALA A 206 -11.30 -27.66 -7.01
CA ALA A 206 -10.45 -28.31 -6.03
C ALA A 206 -10.85 -27.90 -4.60
N ARG A 207 -10.64 -28.81 -3.64
CA ARG A 207 -10.89 -28.60 -2.21
C ARG A 207 -9.61 -28.43 -1.40
N GLY A 208 -8.47 -28.78 -1.99
CA GLY A 208 -7.14 -28.50 -1.46
C GLY A 208 -6.11 -28.33 -2.58
N VAL A 209 -4.99 -27.67 -2.29
CA VAL A 209 -3.86 -27.49 -3.21
C VAL A 209 -2.55 -27.77 -2.49
N ILE A 210 -1.70 -28.56 -3.13
CA ILE A 210 -0.31 -28.79 -2.72
C ILE A 210 0.57 -28.17 -3.80
N VAL A 211 1.35 -27.16 -3.42
CA VAL A 211 2.29 -26.47 -4.31
C VAL A 211 3.70 -26.97 -4.00
N VAL A 212 4.42 -27.46 -5.00
CA VAL A 212 5.79 -27.94 -4.85
C VAL A 212 6.75 -27.23 -5.80
N ALA A 213 8.02 -27.10 -5.40
CA ALA A 213 9.02 -26.46 -6.24
C ALA A 213 9.20 -27.23 -7.56
N ASN A 214 9.27 -26.52 -8.69
CA ASN A 214 9.59 -27.17 -9.96
C ASN A 214 11.05 -27.72 -9.93
N PRO A 215 11.30 -28.95 -10.42
CA PRO A 215 12.60 -29.60 -10.26
C PRO A 215 13.75 -29.04 -11.11
N LEU A 216 13.50 -28.17 -12.09
CA LEU A 216 14.52 -27.68 -13.04
C LEU A 216 14.87 -26.19 -12.95
N ALA A 217 14.16 -25.35 -12.18
CA ALA A 217 14.40 -23.90 -12.17
C ALA A 217 15.68 -23.47 -11.42
N HIS A 218 15.97 -24.05 -10.25
CA HIS A 218 16.88 -23.42 -9.28
C HIS A 218 18.32 -24.00 -9.22
N GLY A 219 18.72 -24.88 -10.13
CA GLY A 219 20.09 -25.43 -10.10
C GLY A 219 20.33 -26.29 -8.85
N GLU A 220 21.46 -26.07 -8.15
CA GLU A 220 21.83 -26.80 -6.91
C GLU A 220 21.28 -26.17 -5.62
N GLU A 221 20.51 -25.07 -5.71
CA GLU A 221 19.95 -24.41 -4.52
C GLU A 221 19.04 -25.38 -3.75
N PRO A 222 19.22 -25.51 -2.43
CA PRO A 222 18.41 -26.42 -1.62
C PRO A 222 16.96 -25.96 -1.63
N GLU A 223 16.06 -26.92 -1.83
CA GLU A 223 14.63 -26.68 -1.76
C GLU A 223 14.22 -26.19 -0.37
N ARG A 224 13.36 -25.16 -0.33
CA ARG A 224 12.89 -24.55 0.92
C ARG A 224 11.38 -24.45 0.94
N LEU A 225 10.82 -24.66 2.12
CA LEU A 225 9.40 -24.40 2.36
C LEU A 225 9.14 -22.89 2.42
N PHE A 226 7.97 -22.47 1.96
CA PHE A 226 7.49 -21.11 2.17
C PHE A 226 7.27 -20.88 3.67
N ALA A 227 8.13 -20.08 4.30
CA ALA A 227 7.94 -19.78 5.70
C ALA A 227 6.69 -18.91 5.89
N ILE A 228 5.85 -19.24 6.87
CA ILE A 228 4.82 -18.32 7.36
C ILE A 228 5.55 -17.19 8.09
N ARG A 229 5.51 -16.00 7.49
CA ARG A 229 6.39 -14.87 7.80
C ARG A 229 5.55 -13.62 8.10
N GLY A 230 4.97 -13.55 9.30
CA GLY A 230 4.10 -12.45 9.70
C GLY A 230 2.77 -12.41 8.92
N ILE A 231 2.12 -11.25 8.92
CA ILE A 231 0.90 -11.04 8.13
C ILE A 231 1.30 -10.71 6.71
N THR A 232 0.78 -11.51 5.80
CA THR A 232 1.19 -11.59 4.40
C THR A 232 -0.01 -11.33 3.50
N SER A 233 -1.20 -11.74 3.95
CA SER A 233 -2.49 -11.28 3.44
C SER A 233 -3.55 -11.57 4.51
N ILE A 234 -4.42 -10.61 4.81
CA ILE A 234 -5.58 -10.84 5.69
C ILE A 234 -6.65 -11.67 4.95
N SER A 235 -6.63 -11.64 3.61
CA SER A 235 -7.63 -12.30 2.77
C SER A 235 -7.33 -13.78 2.59
N GLN A 236 -8.24 -14.63 3.05
CA GLN A 236 -8.17 -16.07 2.84
C GLN A 236 -8.41 -16.43 1.37
N SER A 237 -7.83 -17.55 0.91
CA SER A 237 -7.95 -18.03 -0.47
C SER A 237 -9.28 -18.73 -0.77
N GLY A 238 -10.05 -19.13 0.25
CA GLY A 238 -11.28 -19.91 0.08
C GLY A 238 -11.02 -21.39 -0.23
N ILE A 239 -9.79 -21.88 -0.03
CA ILE A 239 -9.36 -23.27 -0.24
C ILE A 239 -8.18 -23.62 0.68
N LEU A 240 -8.04 -24.88 1.09
CA LEU A 240 -6.87 -25.33 1.83
C LEU A 240 -5.64 -25.35 0.91
N ALA A 241 -4.57 -24.66 1.28
CA ALA A 241 -3.38 -24.55 0.45
C ALA A 241 -2.11 -24.76 1.28
N VAL A 242 -1.28 -25.70 0.86
CA VAL A 242 0.01 -25.99 1.49
C VAL A 242 1.14 -25.95 0.47
N ASN A 243 2.31 -25.52 0.92
CA ASN A 243 3.56 -25.80 0.22
C ASN A 243 4.17 -27.09 0.76
N ALA A 244 4.65 -27.96 -0.12
CA ALA A 244 5.36 -29.17 0.28
C ALA A 244 6.69 -29.29 -0.47
N LEU A 245 7.62 -30.06 0.10
CA LEU A 245 8.86 -30.43 -0.58
C LEU A 245 8.57 -31.40 -1.72
N ARG A 246 9.39 -31.39 -2.79
CA ARG A 246 9.27 -32.29 -3.95
C ARG A 246 9.17 -33.74 -3.56
N ARG A 247 9.89 -34.18 -2.51
CA ARG A 247 9.79 -35.57 -2.01
C ARG A 247 8.35 -36.00 -1.68
N VAL A 248 7.53 -35.10 -1.16
CA VAL A 248 6.11 -35.36 -0.85
C VAL A 248 5.34 -35.61 -2.15
N ALA A 249 5.59 -34.79 -3.17
CA ALA A 249 4.99 -34.94 -4.49
C ALA A 249 5.48 -36.19 -5.22
N GLU A 250 6.77 -36.54 -5.13
CA GLU A 250 7.30 -37.79 -5.69
C GLU A 250 6.64 -39.01 -5.04
N ASP A 251 6.45 -39.01 -3.71
CA ASP A 251 5.71 -40.09 -3.03
C ASP A 251 4.27 -40.20 -3.55
N ILE A 252 3.58 -39.08 -3.76
CA ILE A 252 2.23 -39.04 -4.33
C ILE A 252 2.25 -39.62 -5.75
N LEU A 253 3.14 -39.12 -6.62
CA LEU A 253 3.20 -39.50 -8.03
C LEU A 253 3.73 -40.91 -8.27
N ALA A 254 4.38 -41.54 -7.29
CA ALA A 254 4.79 -42.94 -7.36
C ALA A 254 3.60 -43.89 -7.65
N GLY A 255 2.36 -43.51 -7.33
CA GLY A 255 1.16 -44.26 -7.74
C GLY A 255 0.96 -44.34 -9.27
N ALA A 256 1.47 -43.37 -10.01
CA ALA A 256 1.36 -43.27 -11.47
C ALA A 256 2.65 -43.71 -12.20
N GLY A 257 3.74 -44.01 -11.49
CA GLY A 257 5.04 -44.33 -12.10
C GLY A 257 5.66 -43.16 -12.88
N ARG A 258 5.37 -41.92 -12.48
CA ARG A 258 5.90 -40.68 -13.09
C ARG A 258 6.73 -39.92 -12.05
N SER A 259 7.83 -39.28 -12.47
CA SER A 259 8.57 -38.35 -11.62
C SER A 259 8.24 -36.89 -11.95
N LEU A 260 8.40 -35.96 -11.00
CA LEU A 260 8.20 -34.54 -11.29
C LEU A 260 9.12 -34.03 -12.40
N ARG A 261 10.36 -34.56 -12.43
CA ARG A 261 11.36 -34.17 -13.41
C ARG A 261 10.91 -34.52 -14.82
N ASP A 262 10.45 -35.75 -15.03
CA ASP A 262 10.01 -36.21 -16.35
C ASP A 262 8.77 -35.45 -16.81
N LEU A 263 7.85 -35.17 -15.89
CA LEU A 263 6.64 -34.37 -16.16
C LEU A 263 7.01 -32.94 -16.57
N GLN A 264 7.89 -32.27 -15.83
CA GLN A 264 8.36 -30.93 -16.19
C GLN A 264 9.06 -30.94 -17.55
N GLN A 265 9.97 -31.89 -17.80
CA GLN A 265 10.66 -32.00 -19.10
C GLN A 265 9.69 -32.20 -20.26
N ALA A 266 8.65 -33.00 -20.06
CA ALA A 266 7.62 -33.21 -21.06
C ALA A 266 6.82 -31.93 -21.33
N ILE A 267 6.40 -31.20 -20.29
CA ILE A 267 5.73 -29.90 -20.43
C ILE A 267 6.64 -28.90 -21.16
N ASP A 268 7.90 -28.79 -20.74
CA ASP A 268 8.86 -27.84 -21.31
C ASP A 268 9.23 -28.18 -22.76
N ARG A 269 9.16 -29.45 -23.17
CA ARG A 269 9.50 -29.86 -24.54
C ARG A 269 8.57 -29.24 -25.57
N ASP A 270 7.26 -29.31 -25.36
CA ASP A 270 6.26 -28.97 -26.38
C ASP A 270 5.17 -28.00 -25.90
N LEU A 271 5.29 -27.48 -24.67
CA LEU A 271 4.27 -26.63 -24.01
C LEU A 271 2.91 -27.31 -23.95
N HIS A 272 2.91 -28.64 -23.77
CA HIS A 272 1.69 -29.40 -23.61
C HIS A 272 1.49 -29.82 -22.14
N PRO A 273 0.31 -29.55 -21.55
CA PRO A 273 -0.05 -30.05 -20.23
C PRO A 273 0.15 -31.57 -20.10
N GLN A 274 0.72 -32.00 -18.97
CA GLN A 274 0.93 -33.41 -18.63
C GLN A 274 0.08 -33.82 -17.43
N SER A 275 -1.15 -33.31 -17.39
CA SER A 275 -2.05 -33.42 -16.24
C SER A 275 -2.83 -34.73 -16.21
N PHE A 276 -3.07 -35.29 -15.02
CA PHE A 276 -3.78 -36.56 -14.84
C PHE A 276 -4.26 -36.76 -13.39
N SER A 277 -5.25 -37.63 -13.21
CA SER A 277 -5.63 -38.11 -11.87
C SER A 277 -4.63 -39.17 -11.40
N VAL A 278 -4.10 -39.01 -10.19
CA VAL A 278 -3.08 -39.92 -9.62
C VAL A 278 -3.79 -41.17 -9.07
N PRO A 279 -3.58 -42.37 -9.66
CA PRO A 279 -4.36 -43.54 -9.31
C PRO A 279 -3.98 -44.10 -7.93
N GLY A 280 -4.99 -44.53 -7.17
CA GLY A 280 -4.81 -45.29 -5.92
C GLY A 280 -4.16 -44.50 -4.78
N ARG A 281 -4.12 -43.16 -4.87
CA ARG A 281 -3.57 -42.27 -3.83
C ARG A 281 -4.63 -41.30 -3.34
N THR A 282 -4.78 -41.24 -2.02
CA THR A 282 -5.61 -40.25 -1.34
C THR A 282 -4.71 -39.43 -0.43
N VAL A 283 -4.94 -38.13 -0.38
CA VAL A 283 -4.25 -37.24 0.55
C VAL A 283 -5.27 -36.65 1.52
N GLU A 284 -4.85 -36.52 2.77
CA GLU A 284 -5.54 -35.80 3.82
C GLU A 284 -4.68 -34.60 4.24
N VAL A 285 -5.26 -33.41 4.28
CA VAL A 285 -4.62 -32.17 4.70
C VAL A 285 -5.49 -31.53 5.78
N GLU A 286 -4.88 -31.23 6.93
CA GLU A 286 -5.46 -30.34 7.93
C GLU A 286 -4.60 -29.09 8.08
N VAL A 287 -5.24 -27.94 7.91
CA VAL A 287 -4.64 -26.63 8.11
C VAL A 287 -5.30 -25.95 9.30
N ARG A 288 -4.48 -25.51 10.25
CA ARG A 288 -4.90 -24.70 11.39
C ARG A 288 -4.01 -23.49 11.49
N LEU A 289 -4.55 -22.35 11.06
CA LEU A 289 -3.93 -21.05 11.19
C LEU A 289 -4.63 -20.26 12.28
N ILE A 290 -3.85 -19.66 13.17
CA ILE A 290 -4.35 -18.81 14.24
C ILE A 290 -3.93 -17.39 13.91
N HIS A 291 -4.93 -16.56 13.59
CA HIS A 291 -4.78 -15.12 13.47
C HIS A 291 -4.64 -14.53 14.87
N GLU A 292 -3.53 -13.84 15.10
CA GLU A 292 -3.32 -13.10 16.33
C GLU A 292 -3.88 -11.71 16.13
N HIS A 293 -4.87 -11.35 16.93
CA HIS A 293 -5.48 -10.03 16.87
C HIS A 293 -4.69 -9.07 17.76
N GLY A 294 -4.48 -7.85 17.27
CA GLY A 294 -3.93 -6.73 18.02
C GLY A 294 -4.77 -5.48 17.80
N ARG A 295 -4.33 -4.36 18.40
CA ARG A 295 -4.95 -3.05 18.16
C ARG A 295 -3.99 -2.12 17.41
N GLY A 296 -4.50 -1.52 16.34
CA GLY A 296 -3.94 -0.33 15.69
C GLY A 296 -4.33 0.93 16.45
N TRP A 297 -3.51 1.97 16.35
CA TRP A 297 -3.75 3.25 17.03
C TRP A 297 -3.50 4.43 16.10
N ASN A 298 -4.54 5.09 15.62
CA ASN A 298 -4.33 6.44 15.10
C ASN A 298 -3.98 7.37 16.27
N VAL A 299 -2.97 8.21 16.11
CA VAL A 299 -2.61 9.23 17.11
C VAL A 299 -3.06 10.60 16.61
N ILE A 300 -3.98 11.23 17.32
CA ILE A 300 -4.73 12.41 16.86
C ILE A 300 -4.57 13.55 17.85
N GLY A 301 -3.97 14.65 17.41
CA GLY A 301 -3.87 15.91 18.14
C GLY A 301 -4.66 17.03 17.46
N LEU A 302 -5.39 17.81 18.25
CA LEU A 302 -6.21 18.93 17.78
C LEU A 302 -5.62 20.25 18.27
N LEU A 303 -5.45 21.21 17.36
CA LEU A 303 -5.14 22.60 17.68
C LEU A 303 -6.37 23.46 17.33
N PRO A 304 -7.17 23.89 18.33
CA PRO A 304 -8.40 24.65 18.09
C PRO A 304 -8.15 25.96 17.34
N GLY A 305 -9.04 26.27 16.39
CA GLY A 305 -8.97 27.53 15.64
C GLY A 305 -9.23 28.77 16.50
N THR A 306 -8.56 29.87 16.18
CA THR A 306 -8.63 31.14 16.90
C THR A 306 -9.80 32.03 16.46
N ASP A 307 -10.30 31.84 15.24
CA ASP A 307 -11.39 32.64 14.67
C ASP A 307 -12.75 32.00 15.01
N PRO A 308 -13.67 32.69 15.70
CA PRO A 308 -14.96 32.13 16.10
C PRO A 308 -15.82 31.61 14.95
N THR A 309 -15.63 32.14 13.74
CA THR A 309 -16.40 31.78 12.54
C THR A 309 -15.75 30.63 11.79
N LEU A 310 -14.41 30.53 11.79
CA LEU A 310 -13.67 29.53 11.03
C LEU A 310 -13.21 28.33 11.85
N ARG A 311 -13.13 28.41 13.19
CA ARG A 311 -12.74 27.29 14.06
C ARG A 311 -13.66 26.07 13.95
N GLY A 312 -14.87 26.24 13.42
CA GLY A 312 -15.80 25.17 13.08
C GLY A 312 -15.45 24.41 11.80
N GLN A 313 -14.39 24.80 11.10
CA GLN A 313 -13.79 24.09 9.95
C GLN A 313 -12.39 23.60 10.32
N ALA A 314 -11.90 22.59 9.61
CA ALA A 314 -10.57 22.04 9.86
C ALA A 314 -9.73 21.81 8.61
N VAL A 315 -8.42 21.86 8.77
CA VAL A 315 -7.46 21.26 7.84
C VAL A 315 -6.83 20.06 8.55
N VAL A 316 -6.87 18.89 7.90
CA VAL A 316 -6.22 17.68 8.41
C VAL A 316 -4.80 17.60 7.84
N VAL A 317 -3.83 17.30 8.69
CA VAL A 317 -2.42 17.10 8.31
C VAL A 317 -2.02 15.73 8.82
N GLY A 318 -1.57 14.83 7.94
CA GLY A 318 -1.27 13.47 8.36
C GLY A 318 -0.17 12.76 7.60
N ALA A 319 0.25 11.65 8.19
CA ALA A 319 1.25 10.70 7.70
C ALA A 319 1.01 9.37 8.42
N HIS A 320 1.22 8.22 7.78
CA HIS A 320 1.31 6.96 8.51
C HIS A 320 2.60 6.85 9.31
N TYR A 321 2.59 6.03 10.36
CA TYR A 321 3.76 5.79 11.21
C TYR A 321 4.09 4.31 11.40
N ASP A 322 3.24 3.39 10.95
CA ASP A 322 3.52 1.95 10.95
C ASP A 322 4.39 1.56 9.76
N HIS A 323 5.28 0.59 9.94
CA HIS A 323 6.11 0.06 8.84
C HIS A 323 6.17 -1.47 8.92
N LEU A 324 7.09 -2.11 8.20
CA LEU A 324 7.07 -3.57 8.01
C LEU A 324 7.61 -4.42 9.18
N GLY A 325 8.04 -3.83 10.29
CA GLY A 325 8.60 -4.59 11.42
C GLY A 325 9.84 -5.39 11.05
N LEU A 326 9.69 -6.72 10.93
CA LEU A 326 10.76 -7.65 10.54
C LEU A 326 10.67 -8.09 9.05
N GLY A 327 9.86 -7.38 8.26
CA GLY A 327 9.57 -7.70 6.87
C GLY A 327 8.38 -8.65 6.72
N GLY A 328 8.30 -9.30 5.56
CA GLY A 328 7.16 -10.15 5.18
C GLY A 328 7.06 -10.26 3.67
N GLU A 329 5.90 -10.60 3.14
CA GLU A 329 5.66 -10.66 1.68
C GLU A 329 5.70 -9.28 1.01
N THR A 330 5.38 -8.22 1.75
CA THR A 330 5.44 -6.83 1.25
C THR A 330 6.85 -6.24 1.30
N SER A 331 7.82 -6.95 1.89
CA SER A 331 9.23 -6.55 1.86
C SER A 331 9.82 -6.73 0.47
N LEU A 332 10.51 -5.71 -0.03
CA LEU A 332 11.27 -5.80 -1.28
C LEU A 332 12.64 -6.45 -1.09
N ALA A 333 12.98 -6.91 0.12
CA ALA A 333 14.16 -7.71 0.44
C ALA A 333 13.77 -9.07 1.07
N PRO A 334 13.09 -9.96 0.34
CA PRO A 334 12.57 -11.22 0.89
C PRO A 334 13.65 -12.17 1.44
N SER A 335 14.89 -12.04 0.97
CA SER A 335 16.06 -12.77 1.48
C SER A 335 16.53 -12.30 2.88
N ARG A 336 16.08 -11.12 3.33
CA ARG A 336 16.44 -10.47 4.60
C ARG A 336 15.31 -10.47 5.61
N TYR A 337 14.38 -11.42 5.49
CA TYR A 337 13.32 -11.59 6.49
C TYR A 337 13.89 -11.82 7.89
N GLY A 338 13.25 -11.24 8.90
CA GLY A 338 13.71 -11.28 10.28
C GLY A 338 14.60 -10.08 10.65
N GLU A 339 15.07 -9.32 9.66
CA GLU A 339 15.78 -8.07 9.89
C GLU A 339 14.78 -6.92 10.08
N VAL A 340 15.12 -6.01 10.99
CA VAL A 340 14.30 -4.81 11.25
C VAL A 340 14.24 -3.95 9.99
N HIS A 341 13.04 -3.55 9.60
CA HIS A 341 12.76 -2.56 8.57
C HIS A 341 12.56 -1.22 9.29
N PRO A 342 13.55 -0.31 9.31
CA PRO A 342 13.48 0.86 10.16
C PRO A 342 12.48 1.90 9.68
N GLY A 343 12.22 1.96 8.37
CA GLY A 343 11.24 2.88 7.79
C GLY A 343 11.55 4.34 8.09
N ALA A 344 12.76 4.77 7.71
CA ALA A 344 13.25 6.12 7.97
C ALA A 344 12.62 7.15 7.02
N ASP A 345 12.55 6.85 5.72
CA ASP A 345 11.83 7.69 4.77
C ASP A 345 10.37 7.27 4.69
N ASP A 346 10.15 5.96 4.51
CA ASP A 346 8.85 5.30 4.55
C ASP A 346 8.67 4.71 5.95
N ASN A 347 8.31 5.52 6.94
CA ASN A 347 7.48 6.72 6.84
C ASN A 347 7.81 7.78 7.87
N ALA A 348 8.85 7.57 8.68
CA ALA A 348 9.19 8.46 9.79
C ALA A 348 9.45 9.91 9.33
N SER A 349 9.88 10.10 8.08
CA SER A 349 10.04 11.42 7.45
C SER A 349 8.72 12.22 7.38
N GLY A 350 7.60 11.56 7.04
CA GLY A 350 6.28 12.16 6.99
C GLY A 350 5.80 12.57 8.37
N VAL A 351 5.96 11.68 9.36
CA VAL A 351 5.63 11.95 10.77
C VAL A 351 6.47 13.10 11.33
N ALA A 352 7.75 13.19 10.96
CA ALA A 352 8.59 14.34 11.32
C ALA A 352 8.01 15.65 10.77
N GLY A 353 7.46 15.64 9.56
CA GLY A 353 6.72 16.78 9.00
C GLY A 353 5.47 17.14 9.79
N VAL A 354 4.63 16.15 10.16
CA VAL A 354 3.42 16.36 10.98
C VAL A 354 3.78 17.00 12.33
N LEU A 355 4.76 16.43 13.03
CA LEU A 355 5.19 16.90 14.35
C LEU A 355 5.86 18.29 14.28
N GLY A 356 6.66 18.54 13.24
CA GLY A 356 7.27 19.85 13.02
C GLY A 356 6.23 20.94 12.78
N LEU A 357 5.21 20.67 11.94
CA LEU A 357 4.10 21.60 11.69
C LEU A 357 3.25 21.82 12.95
N ALA A 358 2.97 20.78 13.73
CA ALA A 358 2.25 20.90 15.00
C ALA A 358 2.95 21.89 15.95
N ARG A 359 4.27 21.76 16.12
CA ARG A 359 5.09 22.67 16.94
C ARG A 359 5.06 24.10 16.42
N VAL A 360 5.21 24.29 15.10
CA VAL A 360 5.22 25.61 14.47
C VAL A 360 3.90 26.35 14.65
N PHE A 361 2.77 25.68 14.42
CA PHE A 361 1.47 26.33 14.56
C PHE A 361 1.09 26.57 16.01
N ALA A 362 1.34 25.62 16.91
CA ALA A 362 1.05 25.81 18.33
C ALA A 362 1.93 26.92 18.95
N GLY A 363 3.23 26.93 18.66
CA GLY A 363 4.15 27.99 19.10
C GLY A 363 3.88 29.35 18.44
N GLY A 364 3.27 29.37 17.25
CA GLY A 364 2.87 30.57 16.53
C GLY A 364 1.56 31.23 17.04
N GLY A 365 0.86 30.59 17.97
CA GLY A 365 -0.44 31.05 18.49
C GLY A 365 -1.66 30.50 17.76
N GLY A 366 -1.51 29.40 17.02
CA GLY A 366 -2.58 28.74 16.28
C GLY A 366 -2.83 29.29 14.88
N ALA A 367 -3.96 28.89 14.30
CA ALA A 367 -4.48 29.38 13.03
C ALA A 367 -5.97 29.74 13.18
N ARG A 368 -6.57 30.40 12.18
CA ARG A 368 -8.00 30.77 12.23
C ARG A 368 -8.90 29.54 12.25
N ARG A 369 -8.65 28.56 11.38
CA ARG A 369 -9.30 27.24 11.39
C ARG A 369 -8.67 26.30 12.41
N THR A 370 -9.43 25.28 12.80
CA THR A 370 -8.88 24.18 13.60
C THR A 370 -7.90 23.37 12.75
N LEU A 371 -6.79 22.94 13.34
CA LEU A 371 -5.86 22.00 12.71
C LEU A 371 -5.97 20.65 13.39
N VAL A 372 -6.04 19.60 12.58
CA VAL A 372 -6.10 18.22 13.05
C VAL A 372 -4.86 17.50 12.55
N PHE A 373 -3.96 17.16 13.48
CA PHE A 373 -2.73 16.43 13.19
C PHE A 373 -2.97 14.95 13.47
N VAL A 374 -2.70 14.08 12.49
CA VAL A 374 -2.94 12.64 12.61
C VAL A 374 -1.73 11.84 12.18
N ALA A 375 -1.26 10.95 13.03
CA ALA A 375 -0.38 9.86 12.63
C ALA A 375 -1.22 8.58 12.46
N PHE A 376 -1.31 8.06 11.23
CA PHE A 376 -2.14 6.90 10.89
C PHE A 376 -1.39 5.59 11.15
N ALA A 377 -2.10 4.57 11.65
CA ALA A 377 -1.59 3.20 11.71
C ALA A 377 -2.21 2.32 10.60
N GLY A 378 -1.63 1.15 10.34
CA GLY A 378 -2.19 0.16 9.41
C GLY A 378 -2.21 0.57 7.94
N GLU A 379 -1.40 1.54 7.51
CA GLU A 379 -1.29 1.93 6.10
C GLU A 379 -0.71 0.77 5.29
N GLU A 380 0.32 0.12 5.81
CA GLU A 380 1.03 -1.03 5.24
C GLU A 380 0.14 -2.28 5.09
N MET A 381 -1.00 -2.26 5.78
CA MET A 381 -2.03 -3.29 5.74
C MET A 381 -3.22 -2.90 4.86
N GLY A 382 -3.08 -1.83 4.07
CA GLY A 382 -4.10 -1.27 3.20
C GLY A 382 -4.91 -0.16 3.86
N LEU A 383 -4.27 0.92 4.30
CA LEU A 383 -4.93 2.18 4.72
C LEU A 383 -5.93 2.02 5.89
N LEU A 384 -5.73 1.05 6.78
CA LEU A 384 -6.71 0.70 7.82
C LEU A 384 -6.99 1.88 8.77
N GLY A 385 -5.95 2.60 9.18
CA GLY A 385 -6.08 3.74 10.09
C GLY A 385 -6.76 4.94 9.45
N SER A 386 -6.37 5.36 8.26
CA SER A 386 -7.04 6.48 7.57
C SER A 386 -8.48 6.14 7.17
N ALA A 387 -8.77 4.88 6.82
CA ALA A 387 -10.15 4.41 6.63
C ALA A 387 -10.96 4.48 7.94
N GLN A 388 -10.38 4.06 9.07
CA GLN A 388 -11.03 4.18 10.37
C GLN A 388 -11.29 5.64 10.75
N TYR A 389 -10.32 6.54 10.53
CA TYR A 389 -10.51 7.97 10.77
C TYR A 389 -11.63 8.54 9.89
N ALA A 390 -11.65 8.23 8.60
CA ALA A 390 -12.70 8.71 7.69
C ALA A 390 -14.10 8.21 8.08
N ARG A 391 -14.19 7.03 8.73
CA ARG A 391 -15.45 6.47 9.25
C ARG A 391 -15.87 7.11 10.57
N ALA A 392 -14.94 7.38 11.47
CA ALA A 392 -15.19 7.93 12.81
C ALA A 392 -14.23 9.11 13.08
N PRO A 393 -14.39 10.26 12.41
CA PRO A 393 -13.38 11.30 12.43
C PRO A 393 -13.42 12.10 13.74
N ALA A 394 -12.25 12.51 14.22
CA ALA A 394 -12.12 13.40 15.38
C ALA A 394 -12.71 14.80 15.13
N PHE A 395 -12.82 15.19 13.87
CA PHE A 395 -13.47 16.42 13.42
C PHE A 395 -14.43 16.10 12.26
N PRO A 396 -15.67 16.62 12.22
CA PRO A 396 -16.64 16.28 11.18
C PRO A 396 -16.06 16.40 9.77
N LEU A 397 -16.06 15.29 9.02
CA LEU A 397 -15.36 15.20 7.74
C LEU A 397 -15.92 16.22 6.73
N GLU A 398 -17.22 16.46 6.75
CA GLU A 398 -17.91 17.44 5.90
C GLU A 398 -17.43 18.88 6.14
N ARG A 399 -16.84 19.14 7.31
CA ARG A 399 -16.25 20.42 7.71
C ARG A 399 -14.72 20.46 7.56
N THR A 400 -14.12 19.39 7.05
CA THR A 400 -12.71 19.37 6.65
C THR A 400 -12.57 20.04 5.29
N VAL A 401 -11.78 21.12 5.25
CA VAL A 401 -11.51 21.95 4.08
C VAL A 401 -10.55 21.25 3.12
N ALA A 402 -9.53 20.60 3.66
CA ALA A 402 -8.58 19.81 2.92
C ALA A 402 -7.85 18.84 3.85
N MET A 403 -7.28 17.79 3.28
CA MET A 403 -6.30 16.94 3.94
C MET A 403 -4.94 17.03 3.22
N LEU A 404 -3.90 17.29 4.00
CA LEU A 404 -2.51 17.30 3.55
C LEU A 404 -1.83 16.03 4.05
N ASN A 405 -1.48 15.14 3.13
CA ASN A 405 -0.78 13.89 3.41
C ASN A 405 0.72 14.03 3.13
N MET A 406 1.56 13.51 4.01
CA MET A 406 3.00 13.42 3.82
C MET A 406 3.45 11.99 4.01
N ASP A 407 4.13 11.46 3.01
CA ASP A 407 4.78 10.16 3.09
C ASP A 407 6.03 10.20 2.20
N MET A 408 7.12 9.58 2.66
CA MET A 408 8.42 9.55 2.01
C MET A 408 8.87 10.94 1.54
N ILE A 409 8.98 11.89 2.47
CA ILE A 409 9.34 13.29 2.22
C ILE A 409 10.80 13.63 2.55
N GLY A 410 11.59 12.65 2.99
CA GLY A 410 12.97 12.80 3.44
C GLY A 410 14.04 12.51 2.38
N ARG A 411 13.67 12.01 1.19
CA ARG A 411 14.62 11.61 0.12
C ARG A 411 14.59 12.54 -1.10
N LEU A 412 14.40 13.84 -0.86
CA LEU A 412 14.42 14.87 -1.90
C LEU A 412 15.70 14.78 -2.77
N ARG A 413 15.53 14.57 -4.08
CA ARG A 413 16.61 14.49 -5.08
C ARG A 413 16.33 15.40 -6.26
N GLY A 414 17.38 16.06 -6.75
CA GLY A 414 17.28 16.96 -7.91
C GLY A 414 16.20 18.03 -7.73
N GLU A 415 16.00 18.51 -6.49
CA GLU A 415 15.01 19.55 -6.14
C GLU A 415 13.55 19.18 -6.46
N THR A 416 13.27 17.92 -6.80
CA THR A 416 11.98 17.49 -7.33
C THR A 416 11.08 16.98 -6.22
N LEU A 417 9.89 17.56 -6.11
CA LEU A 417 8.82 17.12 -5.22
C LEU A 417 7.60 16.73 -6.04
N TYR A 418 7.03 15.57 -5.75
CA TYR A 418 5.77 15.13 -6.35
C TYR A 418 4.61 15.52 -5.44
N VAL A 419 3.56 16.09 -6.03
CA VAL A 419 2.32 16.48 -5.33
C VAL A 419 1.13 15.86 -6.06
N PHE A 420 0.50 14.87 -5.42
CA PHE A 420 -0.68 14.21 -5.95
C PHE A 420 -1.98 14.80 -5.38
N GLY A 421 -3.10 14.56 -6.06
CA GLY A 421 -4.42 15.03 -5.63
C GLY A 421 -4.75 16.46 -6.05
N MET A 422 -3.87 17.11 -6.81
CA MET A 422 -4.04 18.51 -7.24
C MET A 422 -5.37 18.78 -7.95
N GLU A 423 -5.93 17.80 -8.64
CA GLU A 423 -7.17 17.97 -9.39
C GLU A 423 -8.42 17.94 -8.50
N THR A 424 -8.27 17.59 -7.21
CA THR A 424 -9.39 17.53 -6.25
C THR A 424 -9.82 18.87 -5.69
N GLY A 425 -9.04 19.95 -5.88
CA GLY A 425 -9.33 21.28 -5.37
C GLY A 425 -9.06 22.36 -6.40
N LYS A 426 -10.06 23.18 -6.73
CA LYS A 426 -9.93 24.24 -7.76
C LYS A 426 -8.80 25.23 -7.45
N GLU A 427 -8.64 25.53 -6.16
CA GLU A 427 -7.74 26.56 -5.64
C GLU A 427 -6.32 26.03 -5.35
N PHE A 428 -6.12 24.71 -5.39
CA PHE A 428 -4.84 24.11 -4.98
C PHE A 428 -3.65 24.56 -5.81
N ARG A 429 -3.82 24.77 -7.13
CA ARG A 429 -2.73 25.24 -7.98
C ARG A 429 -2.20 26.58 -7.50
N GLU A 430 -3.10 27.55 -7.32
CA GLU A 430 -2.73 28.87 -6.86
C GLU A 430 -2.08 28.82 -5.47
N ILE A 431 -2.65 28.06 -4.55
CA ILE A 431 -2.14 27.90 -3.18
C ILE A 431 -0.72 27.31 -3.19
N LEU A 432 -0.51 26.24 -3.95
CA LEU A 432 0.77 25.54 -4.02
C LEU A 432 1.85 26.39 -4.68
N GLU A 433 1.55 27.01 -5.83
CA GLU A 433 2.48 27.90 -6.53
C GLU A 433 2.84 29.12 -5.67
N ALA A 434 1.86 29.69 -4.95
CA ALA A 434 2.09 30.79 -4.05
C ALA A 434 2.98 30.43 -2.86
N ALA A 435 2.80 29.24 -2.26
CA ALA A 435 3.69 28.74 -1.21
C ALA A 435 5.10 28.40 -1.75
N ASN A 436 5.19 27.84 -2.96
CA ASN A 436 6.46 27.43 -3.53
C ASN A 436 7.35 28.58 -4.03
N ARG A 437 6.81 29.79 -4.22
CA ARG A 437 7.61 30.98 -4.55
C ARG A 437 8.72 31.26 -3.53
N GLU A 438 8.49 30.92 -2.26
CA GLU A 438 9.46 31.14 -1.18
C GLU A 438 10.47 30.00 -1.03
N VAL A 439 10.14 28.79 -1.50
CA VAL A 439 10.94 27.56 -1.29
C VAL A 439 11.72 27.15 -2.54
N GLY A 440 11.16 27.38 -3.73
CA GLY A 440 11.79 27.14 -5.02
C GLY A 440 12.00 25.68 -5.40
N LEU A 441 11.11 24.76 -4.98
CA LEU A 441 11.19 23.35 -5.38
C LEU A 441 10.66 23.14 -6.81
N GLN A 442 11.18 22.14 -7.51
CA GLN A 442 10.64 21.68 -8.78
C GLN A 442 9.44 20.77 -8.52
N VAL A 443 8.26 21.39 -8.41
CA VAL A 443 7.03 20.65 -8.11
C VAL A 443 6.48 19.99 -9.37
N ARG A 444 6.33 18.67 -9.31
CA ARG A 444 5.63 17.86 -10.31
C ARG A 444 4.28 17.47 -9.73
N PHE A 445 3.20 17.86 -10.37
CA PHE A 445 1.87 17.57 -9.86
C PHE A 445 1.01 16.78 -10.83
N SER A 446 0.12 15.95 -10.27
CA SER A 446 -0.86 15.16 -11.01
C SER A 446 -1.92 14.59 -10.07
N GLY A 447 -2.87 13.84 -10.60
CA GLY A 447 -3.67 12.92 -9.81
C GLY A 447 -5.02 13.48 -9.35
N ASP A 448 -5.99 12.58 -9.40
CA ASP A 448 -7.41 12.76 -9.09
C ASP A 448 -7.73 12.50 -7.61
N GLY A 449 -6.70 12.43 -6.76
CA GLY A 449 -6.83 12.21 -5.32
C GLY A 449 -6.89 10.74 -4.92
N TYR A 450 -6.62 9.81 -5.83
CA TYR A 450 -6.51 8.38 -5.54
C TYR A 450 -5.07 7.89 -5.69
N GLY A 451 -4.59 7.16 -4.69
CA GLY A 451 -3.25 6.60 -4.65
C GLY A 451 -3.06 5.61 -3.48
N PRO A 452 -1.91 4.94 -3.41
CA PRO A 452 -1.60 3.99 -2.34
C PRO A 452 -1.11 4.72 -1.08
N SER A 453 -1.94 5.61 -0.50
CA SER A 453 -1.61 6.29 0.76
C SER A 453 -2.88 6.89 1.41
N ASP A 454 -2.74 7.43 2.62
CA ASP A 454 -3.83 7.80 3.54
C ASP A 454 -4.77 8.92 3.08
N HIS A 455 -4.43 9.63 2.00
CA HIS A 455 -5.32 10.62 1.39
C HIS A 455 -6.53 9.98 0.67
N THR A 456 -6.40 8.72 0.24
CA THR A 456 -7.44 8.04 -0.57
C THR A 456 -8.80 7.97 0.13
N PRO A 457 -8.91 7.54 1.41
CA PRO A 457 -10.20 7.54 2.12
C PRO A 457 -10.87 8.92 2.21
N PHE A 458 -10.09 10.01 2.25
CA PHE A 458 -10.62 11.38 2.27
C PHE A 458 -11.17 11.79 0.91
N SER A 459 -10.45 11.51 -0.17
CA SER A 459 -10.92 11.77 -1.55
C SER A 459 -12.18 10.95 -1.87
N ALA A 460 -12.24 9.69 -1.42
CA ALA A 460 -13.43 8.84 -1.54
C ALA A 460 -14.67 9.40 -0.81
N LYS A 461 -14.47 10.31 0.16
CA LYS A 461 -15.51 11.06 0.88
C LYS A 461 -15.60 12.51 0.41
N ASP A 462 -15.22 12.76 -0.84
CA ASP A 462 -15.31 14.05 -1.52
C ASP A 462 -14.56 15.19 -0.82
N ARG A 463 -13.45 14.90 -0.14
CA ARG A 463 -12.62 15.92 0.50
C ARG A 463 -11.41 16.26 -0.37
N PRO A 464 -11.05 17.54 -0.55
CA PRO A 464 -9.84 17.92 -1.27
C PRO A 464 -8.59 17.38 -0.57
N VAL A 465 -7.65 16.84 -1.35
CA VAL A 465 -6.43 16.24 -0.82
C VAL A 465 -5.18 16.71 -1.58
N LEU A 466 -4.09 16.89 -0.85
CA LEU A 466 -2.75 17.01 -1.41
C LEU A 466 -1.85 15.98 -0.77
N PHE A 467 -1.14 15.20 -1.57
CA PHE A 467 -0.17 14.21 -1.10
C PHE A 467 1.24 14.60 -1.56
N PHE A 468 2.13 14.88 -0.62
CA PHE A 468 3.52 15.27 -0.85
C PHE A 468 4.45 14.06 -0.74
N PHE A 469 5.27 13.84 -1.78
CA PHE A 469 6.12 12.66 -1.95
C PHE A 469 7.42 12.98 -2.68
N THR A 470 8.56 12.45 -2.24
CA THR A 470 9.86 12.70 -2.90
C THR A 470 10.26 11.69 -3.98
N GLY A 471 9.39 10.71 -4.25
CA GLY A 471 9.62 9.69 -5.28
C GLY A 471 10.16 8.38 -4.72
N PRO A 472 9.99 7.26 -5.43
CA PRO A 472 10.45 5.96 -4.99
C PRO A 472 11.98 5.89 -4.95
N HIS A 473 12.53 4.94 -4.19
CA HIS A 473 13.96 4.70 -4.14
C HIS A 473 14.28 3.23 -3.87
N GLU A 474 15.52 2.83 -4.12
CA GLU A 474 15.98 1.43 -4.00
C GLU A 474 15.80 0.81 -2.61
N ASP A 475 15.78 1.65 -1.57
CA ASP A 475 15.60 1.22 -0.18
C ASP A 475 14.15 1.03 0.28
N TYR A 476 13.16 1.36 -0.56
CA TYR A 476 11.74 1.28 -0.21
C TYR A 476 11.35 -0.14 0.22
N HIS A 477 10.63 -0.29 1.34
CA HIS A 477 10.24 -1.58 1.92
C HIS A 477 11.43 -2.53 2.19
N ARG A 478 12.60 -1.99 2.59
CA ARG A 478 13.79 -2.80 2.89
C ARG A 478 14.42 -2.44 4.24
N PRO A 479 15.20 -3.34 4.86
CA PRO A 479 16.00 -3.03 6.05
C PRO A 479 17.01 -1.90 5.85
N SER A 480 17.29 -1.54 4.60
CA SER A 480 18.24 -0.49 4.23
C SER A 480 17.63 0.92 4.18
N ASP A 481 16.34 1.09 4.48
CA ASP A 481 15.73 2.41 4.69
C ASP A 481 16.08 2.97 6.08
N THR A 482 17.25 3.59 6.19
CA THR A 482 17.85 4.01 7.46
C THR A 482 18.01 5.54 7.59
N PRO A 483 18.04 6.10 8.81
CA PRO A 483 18.12 7.56 9.02
C PRO A 483 19.30 8.26 8.35
N GLU A 484 20.43 7.58 8.17
CA GLU A 484 21.63 8.14 7.54
C GLU A 484 21.42 8.52 6.07
N LYS A 485 20.38 7.97 5.45
CA LYS A 485 20.04 8.19 4.05
C LYS A 485 19.08 9.37 3.83
N ILE A 486 18.60 9.98 4.91
CA ILE A 486 17.70 11.13 4.84
C ILE A 486 18.46 12.38 4.42
N ASN A 487 17.92 13.07 3.42
CA ASN A 487 18.31 14.41 3.05
C ASN A 487 17.62 15.41 4.01
N ALA A 488 18.19 15.61 5.20
CA ALA A 488 17.57 16.47 6.23
C ALA A 488 17.33 17.93 5.77
N PRO A 489 18.24 18.61 5.04
CA PRO A 489 17.95 19.91 4.44
C PRO A 489 16.79 19.87 3.44
N GLY A 490 16.70 18.81 2.64
CA GLY A 490 15.60 18.57 1.71
C GLY A 490 14.27 18.39 2.43
N LEU A 491 14.23 17.53 3.45
CA LEU A 491 13.08 17.32 4.34
C LEU A 491 12.56 18.64 4.91
N ALA A 492 13.45 19.47 5.48
CA ALA A 492 13.08 20.77 6.03
C ALA A 492 12.48 21.73 4.98
N ARG A 493 12.94 21.66 3.72
CA ARG A 493 12.39 22.46 2.62
C ARG A 493 11.02 21.96 2.19
N VAL A 494 10.80 20.65 2.13
CA VAL A 494 9.47 20.08 1.88
C VAL A 494 8.50 20.50 2.98
N VAL A 495 8.87 20.35 4.26
CA VAL A 495 8.05 20.79 5.40
C VAL A 495 7.75 22.29 5.34
N ARG A 496 8.70 23.13 4.93
CA ARG A 496 8.47 24.57 4.73
C ARG A 496 7.45 24.85 3.62
N LEU A 497 7.48 24.10 2.52
CA LEU A 497 6.47 24.23 1.48
C LEU A 497 5.08 23.84 2.01
N VAL A 498 4.99 22.73 2.74
CA VAL A 498 3.73 22.28 3.36
C VAL A 498 3.24 23.29 4.41
N ASP A 499 4.11 23.91 5.19
CA ASP A 499 3.77 25.02 6.10
C ASP A 499 3.12 26.18 5.34
N GLY A 500 3.72 26.62 4.21
CA GLY A 500 3.17 27.69 3.38
C GLY A 500 1.80 27.35 2.80
N VAL A 501 1.59 26.10 2.36
CA VAL A 501 0.28 25.61 1.91
C VAL A 501 -0.73 25.58 3.06
N LEU A 502 -0.32 25.03 4.20
CA LEU A 502 -1.15 24.89 5.39
C LEU A 502 -1.61 26.25 5.92
N ARG A 503 -0.72 27.26 5.99
CA ARG A 503 -1.09 28.63 6.40
C ARG A 503 -2.18 29.21 5.51
N ARG A 504 -2.06 29.04 4.19
CA ARG A 504 -3.06 29.54 3.23
C ARG A 504 -4.42 28.86 3.41
N LEU A 505 -4.42 27.55 3.69
CA LEU A 505 -5.65 26.80 3.96
C LEU A 505 -6.24 27.10 5.34
N ALA A 506 -5.39 27.30 6.34
CA ALA A 506 -5.80 27.48 7.73
C ALA A 506 -6.27 28.92 8.02
N ASP A 507 -5.67 29.92 7.37
CA ASP A 507 -5.93 31.35 7.60
C ASP A 507 -6.65 32.06 6.45
N GLY A 508 -6.77 31.44 5.27
CA GLY A 508 -7.42 32.05 4.11
C GLY A 508 -8.95 32.18 4.23
N ASP A 509 -9.54 33.15 3.55
CA ASP A 509 -10.99 33.41 3.63
C ASP A 509 -11.84 32.44 2.79
N GLY A 510 -11.23 31.73 1.83
CA GLY A 510 -11.91 30.77 0.95
C GLY A 510 -11.90 29.33 1.48
N GLN A 511 -12.94 28.57 1.14
CA GLN A 511 -12.89 27.10 1.19
C GLN A 511 -12.24 26.57 -0.09
N VAL A 512 -11.62 25.39 -0.02
CA VAL A 512 -11.21 24.67 -1.22
C VAL A 512 -12.44 24.00 -1.82
N THR A 513 -12.77 24.34 -3.06
CA THR A 513 -13.89 23.76 -3.78
C THR A 513 -13.48 22.38 -4.27
N PHE A 514 -14.09 21.33 -3.70
CA PHE A 514 -13.85 19.96 -4.14
C PHE A 514 -14.29 19.74 -5.59
N VAL A 515 -13.47 19.00 -6.32
CA VAL A 515 -13.73 18.55 -7.68
C VAL A 515 -13.54 17.03 -7.71
N ARG A 516 -14.59 16.32 -8.14
CA ARG A 516 -14.43 14.93 -8.59
C ARG A 516 -13.70 14.92 -9.91
N ALA A 517 -12.37 14.91 -9.85
CA ALA A 517 -11.53 14.73 -11.01
C ALA A 517 -11.68 13.28 -11.53
N GLY A 518 -11.67 13.12 -12.86
CA GLY A 518 -11.43 11.82 -13.47
C GLY A 518 -9.93 11.55 -13.58
N PRO A 519 -9.51 10.33 -13.93
CA PRO A 519 -8.11 10.08 -14.22
C PRO A 519 -7.64 11.07 -15.29
N SER A 520 -6.61 11.85 -14.95
CA SER A 520 -5.99 12.79 -15.86
C SER A 520 -5.58 12.08 -17.14
N SER A 521 -5.96 12.62 -18.32
CA SER A 521 -5.52 12.09 -19.61
C SER A 521 -3.99 11.94 -19.60
N PRO A 522 -3.43 10.81 -20.09
CA PRO A 522 -2.02 10.55 -19.95
C PRO A 522 -1.22 11.65 -20.64
N SER A 523 -0.42 12.39 -19.86
CA SER A 523 0.73 13.08 -20.43
C SER A 523 1.55 12.04 -21.19
N ARG A 524 1.78 12.26 -22.48
CA ARG A 524 2.55 11.38 -23.39
C ARG A 524 4.02 11.17 -22.99
N THR A 525 4.43 11.58 -21.79
CA THR A 525 5.70 11.20 -21.19
C THR A 525 5.61 9.77 -20.70
N ARG A 526 6.24 8.84 -21.45
CA ARG A 526 6.59 7.48 -21.01
C ARG A 526 7.49 7.57 -19.77
N GLY A 527 6.89 7.73 -18.59
CA GLY A 527 7.47 7.43 -17.29
C GLY A 527 7.12 5.99 -16.93
N SER A 528 8.06 5.27 -16.34
CA SER A 528 8.09 3.82 -16.10
C SER A 528 7.05 3.26 -15.10
N GLY A 529 5.81 3.73 -15.11
CA GLY A 529 4.78 3.36 -14.14
C GLY A 529 3.36 3.23 -14.68
N ALA A 530 3.15 3.19 -16.00
CA ALA A 530 1.85 2.81 -16.55
C ALA A 530 1.62 1.33 -16.23
N GLY A 531 0.74 1.04 -15.26
CA GLY A 531 0.43 -0.33 -14.87
C GLY A 531 -0.13 -1.11 -16.07
N TYR A 532 0.37 -2.31 -16.30
CA TYR A 532 -0.17 -3.18 -17.34
C TYR A 532 -1.51 -3.79 -16.90
N GLY A 533 -2.48 -3.94 -17.82
CA GLY A 533 -3.70 -4.72 -17.61
C GLY A 533 -5.02 -3.92 -17.63
N PRO A 534 -6.16 -4.61 -17.43
CA PRO A 534 -7.49 -4.02 -17.44
C PRO A 534 -7.76 -3.15 -16.20
N TYR A 535 -8.60 -2.14 -16.41
CA TYR A 535 -9.00 -1.16 -15.41
C TYR A 535 -10.51 -1.15 -15.26
N PHE A 536 -10.97 -1.26 -14.02
CA PHE A 536 -12.38 -1.17 -13.64
C PHE A 536 -12.71 0.14 -12.91
N GLY A 537 -11.74 0.70 -12.17
CA GLY A 537 -11.86 2.00 -11.49
C GLY A 537 -12.74 2.03 -10.24
N MET A 538 -12.83 0.90 -9.54
CA MET A 538 -13.39 0.86 -8.19
C MET A 538 -12.39 1.35 -7.14
N ILE A 539 -12.89 1.87 -6.02
CA ILE A 539 -12.12 2.14 -4.81
C ILE A 539 -12.68 1.25 -3.71
N PRO A 540 -11.93 0.24 -3.23
CA PRO A 540 -12.39 -0.62 -2.16
C PRO A 540 -12.49 0.16 -0.85
N GLU A 541 -13.45 -0.20 -0.01
CA GLU A 541 -13.41 0.13 1.40
C GLU A 541 -12.45 -0.85 2.07
N PHE A 542 -11.39 -0.31 2.67
CA PHE A 542 -10.36 -1.12 3.31
C PHE A 542 -10.81 -1.59 4.71
N GLY A 543 -10.34 -2.78 5.11
CA GLY A 543 -10.78 -3.44 6.35
C GLY A 543 -12.15 -4.13 6.25
N GLY A 544 -12.56 -4.54 5.04
CA GLY A 544 -13.86 -5.18 4.76
C GLY A 544 -13.92 -6.70 5.01
N SER A 545 -15.15 -7.23 4.99
CA SER A 545 -15.55 -8.62 5.29
C SER A 545 -15.30 -9.63 4.16
N ASP A 546 -15.22 -10.93 4.47
CA ASP A 546 -15.12 -12.07 3.53
C ASP A 546 -16.41 -12.38 2.72
N GLU A 547 -17.37 -11.45 2.68
CA GLU A 547 -18.65 -11.61 1.98
C GLU A 547 -18.74 -10.82 0.66
N GLY A 548 -17.63 -10.25 0.20
CA GLY A 548 -17.54 -9.46 -1.03
C GLY A 548 -16.67 -8.23 -0.90
N VAL A 549 -16.55 -7.46 -1.98
CA VAL A 549 -15.75 -6.22 -1.98
C VAL A 549 -16.66 -5.01 -1.87
N ARG A 550 -16.63 -4.36 -0.70
CA ARG A 550 -17.36 -3.12 -0.46
C ARG A 550 -16.64 -1.96 -1.15
N LEU A 551 -17.40 -1.08 -1.79
CA LEU A 551 -16.89 0.10 -2.46
C LEU A 551 -16.87 1.28 -1.49
N GLY A 552 -15.67 1.81 -1.22
CA GLY A 552 -15.51 3.13 -0.63
C GLY A 552 -15.91 4.24 -1.62
N GLY A 553 -15.79 3.96 -2.91
CA GLY A 553 -16.21 4.83 -4.01
C GLY A 553 -15.92 4.24 -5.39
N VAL A 554 -16.13 5.05 -6.43
CA VAL A 554 -15.72 4.75 -7.81
C VAL A 554 -14.99 5.97 -8.38
N ARG A 555 -14.00 5.75 -9.24
CA ARG A 555 -13.27 6.85 -9.90
C ARG A 555 -14.15 7.48 -10.98
N THR A 556 -14.12 8.81 -11.07
CA THR A 556 -14.90 9.54 -12.08
C THR A 556 -14.50 9.10 -13.49
N GLY A 557 -15.47 8.90 -14.38
CA GLY A 557 -15.27 8.44 -15.75
C GLY A 557 -14.82 6.98 -15.88
N SER A 558 -14.72 6.23 -14.78
CA SER A 558 -14.32 4.82 -14.82
C SER A 558 -15.40 3.89 -15.37
N PRO A 559 -15.03 2.66 -15.79
CA PRO A 559 -16.01 1.61 -16.10
C PRO A 559 -17.01 1.33 -14.98
N ALA A 560 -16.56 1.32 -13.73
CA ALA A 560 -17.43 1.11 -12.57
C ALA A 560 -18.48 2.22 -12.41
N GLU A 561 -18.07 3.49 -12.51
CA GLU A 561 -19.00 4.62 -12.45
C GLU A 561 -19.97 4.62 -13.63
N LYS A 562 -19.48 4.37 -14.86
CA LYS A 562 -20.31 4.25 -16.07
C LYS A 562 -21.35 3.13 -15.95
N ALA A 563 -21.04 2.08 -15.19
CA ALA A 563 -21.95 0.99 -14.89
C ALA A 563 -22.95 1.29 -13.75
N GLY A 564 -22.92 2.51 -13.18
CA GLY A 564 -23.84 2.98 -12.13
C GLY A 564 -23.49 2.49 -10.72
N LEU A 565 -22.27 1.99 -10.50
CA LEU A 565 -21.78 1.62 -9.17
C LEU A 565 -21.40 2.88 -8.38
N GLN A 566 -21.50 2.80 -7.06
CA GLN A 566 -21.23 3.92 -6.16
C GLN A 566 -20.69 3.46 -4.80
N SER A 567 -20.27 4.43 -3.98
CA SER A 567 -19.90 4.19 -2.58
C SER A 567 -21.00 3.45 -1.82
N GLY A 568 -20.62 2.45 -1.03
CA GLY A 568 -21.52 1.61 -0.24
C GLY A 568 -22.00 0.32 -0.93
N ASP A 569 -21.84 0.19 -2.25
CA ASP A 569 -22.13 -1.05 -2.97
C ASP A 569 -21.18 -2.18 -2.53
N LEU A 570 -21.69 -3.41 -2.46
CA LEU A 570 -20.91 -4.61 -2.14
C LEU A 570 -20.88 -5.55 -3.35
N ILE A 571 -19.74 -5.68 -4.01
CA ILE A 571 -19.56 -6.60 -5.15
C ILE A 571 -19.52 -8.05 -4.64
N LEU A 572 -20.44 -8.88 -5.14
CA LEU A 572 -20.58 -10.30 -4.77
C LEU A 572 -20.04 -11.24 -5.86
N ARG A 573 -20.18 -10.84 -7.13
CA ARG A 573 -19.65 -11.58 -8.29
C ARG A 573 -19.13 -10.62 -9.34
N PHE A 574 -18.06 -11.04 -10.01
CA PHE A 574 -17.44 -10.33 -11.10
C PHE A 574 -17.20 -11.29 -12.26
N ASP A 575 -17.80 -10.99 -13.40
CA ASP A 575 -17.80 -11.77 -14.64
C ASP A 575 -18.02 -13.27 -14.44
N GLY A 576 -19.16 -13.60 -13.82
CA GLY A 576 -19.55 -14.99 -13.56
C GLY A 576 -18.78 -15.67 -12.43
N LYS A 577 -17.77 -15.04 -11.82
CA LYS A 577 -17.00 -15.59 -10.68
C LYS A 577 -17.42 -14.98 -9.35
N ALA A 578 -17.49 -15.79 -8.30
CA ALA A 578 -17.75 -15.29 -6.96
C ALA A 578 -16.54 -14.47 -6.47
N VAL A 579 -16.82 -13.39 -5.75
CA VAL A 579 -15.80 -12.53 -5.16
C VAL A 579 -16.08 -12.45 -3.67
N LYS A 580 -15.19 -12.98 -2.85
CA LYS A 580 -15.30 -12.93 -1.38
C LYS A 580 -14.49 -11.78 -0.78
N ASN A 581 -13.39 -11.41 -1.43
CA ASN A 581 -12.48 -10.37 -0.98
C ASN A 581 -11.79 -9.67 -2.16
N LEU A 582 -10.95 -8.67 -1.85
CA LEU A 582 -10.27 -7.87 -2.88
C LEU A 582 -9.32 -8.71 -3.74
N GLU A 583 -8.69 -9.72 -3.15
CA GLU A 583 -7.78 -10.63 -3.86
C GLU A 583 -8.52 -11.45 -4.91
N ASP A 584 -9.71 -11.96 -4.60
CA ASP A 584 -10.59 -12.59 -5.59
C ASP A 584 -10.91 -11.63 -6.74
N PHE A 585 -11.32 -10.40 -6.41
CA PHE A 585 -11.66 -9.39 -7.41
C PHE A 585 -10.46 -9.12 -8.34
N VAL A 586 -9.28 -8.89 -7.77
CA VAL A 586 -8.04 -8.63 -8.53
C VAL A 586 -7.65 -9.83 -9.37
N PHE A 587 -7.77 -11.06 -8.84
CA PHE A 587 -7.53 -12.29 -9.58
C PHE A 587 -8.41 -12.39 -10.83
N VAL A 588 -9.71 -12.13 -10.68
CA VAL A 588 -10.65 -12.17 -11.81
C VAL A 588 -10.38 -11.02 -12.78
N LEU A 589 -10.21 -9.79 -12.28
CA LEU A 589 -9.96 -8.61 -13.11
C LEU A 589 -8.71 -8.79 -13.97
N ARG A 590 -7.59 -9.23 -13.38
CA ARG A 590 -6.35 -9.47 -14.13
C ARG A 590 -6.53 -10.50 -15.25
N GLY A 591 -7.57 -11.35 -15.18
CA GLY A 591 -7.90 -12.38 -16.18
C GLY A 591 -8.65 -11.85 -17.39
N LYS A 592 -8.86 -10.54 -17.44
CA LYS A 592 -9.56 -9.86 -18.51
C LYS A 592 -8.60 -8.98 -19.30
N ARG A 593 -9.11 -8.45 -20.40
CA ARG A 593 -8.42 -7.48 -21.25
C ARG A 593 -9.18 -6.17 -21.25
N ALA A 594 -8.46 -5.08 -21.55
CA ALA A 594 -9.11 -3.83 -21.89
C ALA A 594 -10.06 -4.05 -23.08
N GLY A 595 -11.27 -3.52 -23.00
CA GLY A 595 -12.35 -3.71 -23.96
C GLY A 595 -13.29 -4.87 -23.64
N ASP A 596 -12.92 -5.79 -22.74
CA ASP A 596 -13.83 -6.86 -22.33
C ASP A 596 -15.06 -6.27 -21.61
N ARG A 597 -16.24 -6.80 -21.92
CA ARG A 597 -17.46 -6.52 -21.17
C ARG A 597 -17.59 -7.54 -20.05
N VAL A 598 -17.72 -7.05 -18.82
CA VAL A 598 -17.86 -7.86 -17.61
C VAL A 598 -19.22 -7.64 -16.96
N GLU A 599 -19.83 -8.71 -16.47
CA GLU A 599 -21.02 -8.65 -15.62
C GLU A 599 -20.61 -8.40 -14.16
N VAL A 600 -21.37 -7.57 -13.44
CA VAL A 600 -21.12 -7.30 -12.02
C VAL A 600 -22.42 -7.50 -11.24
N ILE A 601 -22.41 -8.42 -10.28
CA ILE A 601 -23.51 -8.62 -9.34
C ILE A 601 -23.10 -8.01 -8.01
N TYR A 602 -23.91 -7.08 -7.51
CA TYR A 602 -23.61 -6.30 -6.32
C TYR A 602 -24.84 -6.10 -5.45
N ARG A 603 -24.62 -5.85 -4.16
CA ARG A 603 -25.68 -5.52 -3.19
C ARG A 603 -25.64 -4.03 -2.89
N ARG A 604 -26.80 -3.37 -2.97
CA ARG A 604 -27.00 -1.97 -2.54
C ARG A 604 -28.07 -1.95 -1.45
N GLY A 605 -27.67 -1.64 -0.22
CA GLY A 605 -28.54 -1.84 0.95
C GLY A 605 -28.89 -3.32 1.10
N THR A 606 -30.18 -3.66 1.03
CA THR A 606 -30.69 -5.04 1.12
C THR A 606 -30.92 -5.69 -0.24
N GLU A 607 -30.84 -4.95 -1.34
CA GLU A 607 -31.17 -5.44 -2.68
C GLU A 607 -29.93 -5.95 -3.42
N VAL A 608 -30.05 -7.09 -4.09
CA VAL A 608 -29.05 -7.59 -5.03
C VAL A 608 -29.41 -7.11 -6.44
N ARG A 609 -28.43 -6.54 -7.13
CA ARG A 609 -28.55 -5.92 -8.45
C ARG A 609 -27.47 -6.46 -9.38
N MET A 610 -27.68 -6.27 -10.67
CA MET A 610 -26.75 -6.66 -11.72
C MET A 610 -26.52 -5.48 -12.67
N THR A 611 -25.28 -5.29 -13.11
CA THR A 611 -24.89 -4.32 -14.13
C THR A 611 -23.79 -4.91 -15.02
N SER A 612 -23.42 -4.20 -16.07
CA SER A 612 -22.27 -4.55 -16.92
C SER A 612 -21.35 -3.36 -17.12
N ALA A 613 -20.05 -3.60 -17.13
CA ALA A 613 -19.03 -2.59 -17.41
C ALA A 613 -18.15 -3.03 -18.57
N VAL A 614 -17.64 -2.08 -19.35
CA VAL A 614 -16.61 -2.34 -20.37
C VAL A 614 -15.28 -1.89 -19.79
N LEU A 615 -14.34 -2.83 -19.62
CA LEU A 615 -13.04 -2.55 -19.02
C LEU A 615 -12.21 -1.62 -19.91
N GLU A 616 -11.41 -0.78 -19.28
CA GLU A 616 -10.53 0.16 -19.98
C GLU A 616 -9.06 -0.27 -19.78
N PRO A 617 -8.12 0.22 -20.60
CA PRO A 617 -6.71 0.08 -20.27
C PRO A 617 -6.38 0.91 -19.04
N ARG A 618 -5.52 0.38 -18.16
CA ARG A 618 -5.01 1.12 -17.02
C ARG A 618 -4.18 2.31 -17.52
N GLN A 619 -4.59 3.51 -17.12
CA GLN A 619 -4.00 4.78 -17.56
C GLN A 619 -2.73 5.12 -16.77
#